data_AF-A0A4S2FP62-F1
#
_entry.id   AF-A0A4S2FP62-F1
#
_cell.length_a   1.000
_cell.length_b   1.000
_cell.length_c   1.000
_cell.angle_alpha   90.00
_cell.angle_beta   90.00
_cell.angle_gamma   90.00
#
_symmetry.space_group_name_H-M   'P 1'
#
loop_
_entity.id
_entity.type
_entity.pdbx_description
1 polymer ?
#
loop_
_entity_poly.entity_id
_entity_poly.type
_entity_poly.pdbx_seq_one_letter_code
_entity_poly.pdbx_strand_id
1 'polypeptide(L)' 'MRTISQISDELEKLYSELDIVHSISEESVRLTFNAECKGKYISLLNEEIDSLENELEEVERYHGRKRNFVRTADLPFLCW' A
#
# COMPACT_ATOMS: atom_id res chain seq x y z
N MET A 1 8.46 -4.94 -7.57
CA MET A 1 7.20 -5.27 -6.87
C MET A 1 7.57 -5.54 -5.43
N ARG A 2 7.04 -4.73 -4.51
CA ARG A 2 7.09 -5.05 -3.09
C ARG A 2 6.34 -6.36 -2.86
N THR A 3 6.74 -7.13 -1.85
CA THR A 3 5.99 -8.33 -1.46
C THR A 3 4.77 -7.92 -0.62
N ILE A 4 3.74 -8.78 -0.58
CA ILE A 4 2.55 -8.59 0.27
C ILE A 4 2.96 -8.23 1.71
N SER A 5 3.89 -8.99 2.29
CA SER A 5 4.40 -8.73 3.65
C SER A 5 5.01 -7.35 3.81
N GLN A 6 5.78 -6.87 2.81
CA GLN A 6 6.38 -5.54 2.88
C GLN A 6 5.32 -4.43 2.84
N ILE A 7 4.30 -4.58 1.99
CA ILE A 7 3.20 -3.61 1.89
C ILE A 7 2.37 -3.60 3.18
N SER A 8 2.08 -4.78 3.75
CA SER A 8 1.36 -4.90 5.01
C SER A 8 2.14 -4.30 6.19
N ASP A 9 3.45 -4.56 6.29
CA ASP A 9 4.31 -3.99 7.35
C ASP A 9 4.41 -2.45 7.24
N GLU A 10 4.40 -1.92 6.02
CA GLU A 10 4.42 -0.47 5.75
C GLU A 10 3.07 0.18 6.11
N LEU A 11 1.96 -0.46 5.75
CA LEU A 11 0.61 -0.04 6.16
C LEU A 11 0.43 -0.04 7.68
N GLU A 12 0.88 -1.08 8.39
CA GLU A 12 0.75 -1.15 9.86
C GLU A 12 1.47 0.02 10.55
N LYS A 13 2.64 0.41 10.03
CA LYS A 13 3.38 1.58 10.53
C LYS A 13 2.63 2.88 10.26
N LEU A 14 2.12 3.06 9.05
CA LEU A 14 1.36 4.27 8.69
C LEU A 14 0.08 4.41 9.51
N TYR A 15 -0.65 3.32 9.75
CA TYR A 15 -1.82 3.30 10.63
C TYR A 15 -1.47 3.63 12.08
N SER A 16 -0.36 3.07 12.58
CA SER A 16 0.14 3.39 13.93
C SER A 16 0.53 4.87 14.05
N GLU A 17 1.19 5.40 13.02
CA GLU A 17 1.60 6.81 12.97
C GLU A 17 0.38 7.73 12.90
N LEU A 18 -0.63 7.38 12.11
CA LEU A 18 -1.88 8.11 12.00
C LEU A 18 -2.59 8.19 13.37
N ASP A 19 -2.64 7.10 14.13
CA ASP A 19 -3.20 7.08 15.48
C ASP A 19 -2.42 7.98 16.45
N ILE A 20 -1.08 7.93 16.39
CA ILE A 20 -0.22 8.85 17.16
C ILE A 20 -0.55 10.29 16.81
N VAL A 21 -0.55 10.64 15.51
CA VAL A 21 -0.83 12.00 15.03
C VAL A 21 -2.22 12.45 15.48
N HIS A 22 -3.23 11.58 15.44
CA HIS A 22 -4.56 11.89 15.96
C HIS A 22 -4.57 12.19 17.45
N SER A 23 -3.83 11.42 18.25
CA SER A 23 -3.76 11.56 19.71
C SER A 23 -2.97 12.78 20.20
N ILE A 24 -1.99 13.28 19.45
CA ILE A 24 -1.16 14.42 19.85
C ILE A 24 -1.70 15.77 19.34
N SER A 25 -1.28 16.88 19.96
CA SER A 25 -1.70 18.22 19.55
C SER A 25 -1.00 18.67 18.26
N GLU A 26 -1.58 19.66 17.55
CA GLU A 26 -0.98 20.20 16.33
C GLU A 26 0.44 20.77 16.54
N GLU A 27 0.68 21.34 17.71
CA GLU A 27 2.00 21.87 18.10
C GLU A 27 3.02 20.74 18.28
N SER A 28 2.60 19.61 18.85
CA SER A 28 3.43 18.41 18.92
C SER A 28 3.72 17.82 17.53
N VAL A 29 2.72 17.74 16.64
CA VAL A 29 2.92 17.26 15.25
C VAL A 29 3.95 18.11 14.52
N ARG A 30 3.85 19.44 14.65
CA ARG A 30 4.82 20.40 14.09
C ARG A 30 6.23 20.14 14.57
N LEU A 31 6.41 19.87 15.86
CA LEU A 31 7.72 19.65 16.47
C LEU A 31 8.31 18.28 16.13
N THR A 32 7.49 17.22 16.10
CA THR A 32 7.97 15.85 15.90
C THR A 32 8.14 15.49 14.43
N PHE A 33 7.23 15.94 13.57
CA PHE A 33 7.19 15.58 12.16
C PHE A 33 7.58 16.73 11.22
N ASN A 34 7.95 17.90 11.77
CA ASN A 34 8.29 19.10 11.01
C ASN A 34 7.20 19.47 9.97
N ALA A 35 5.94 19.19 10.29
CA ALA A 35 4.83 19.40 9.40
C ALA A 35 4.20 20.77 9.62
N GLU A 36 3.81 21.46 8.55
CA GLU A 36 3.28 22.83 8.62
C GLU A 36 1.89 22.90 9.28
N CYS A 37 1.07 21.87 9.09
CA CYS A 37 -0.25 21.74 9.70
C CYS A 37 -0.56 20.25 9.91
N LYS A 38 -1.18 19.93 11.06
CA LYS A 38 -1.59 18.56 11.38
C LYS A 38 -2.55 17.98 10.34
N GLY A 39 -3.50 18.78 9.86
CA GLY A 39 -4.46 18.34 8.84
C GLY A 39 -3.79 17.94 7.54
N LYS A 40 -2.81 18.73 7.07
CA LYS A 40 -2.05 18.43 5.84
C LYS A 40 -1.22 17.15 5.99
N TYR A 41 -0.66 16.92 7.18
CA TYR A 41 0.09 15.69 7.48
C TYR A 41 -0.80 14.45 7.46
N ILE A 42 -1.98 14.55 8.08
CA ILE A 42 -2.99 13.48 8.07
C ILE A 42 -3.46 13.18 6.63
N SER A 43 -3.69 14.22 5.82
CA SER A 43 -4.06 14.02 4.40
C SER A 43 -2.98 13.26 3.63
N LEU A 44 -1.70 13.61 3.82
CA LEU A 44 -0.59 12.90 3.18
C LEU A 44 -0.48 11.45 3.64
N LEU A 45 -0.66 11.18 4.94
CA LEU A 45 -0.68 9.82 5.47
C LEU A 45 -1.83 9.00 4.85
N ASN A 46 -3.02 9.58 4.75
CA ASN A 46 -4.17 8.90 4.14
C ASN A 46 -3.95 8.63 2.65
N GLU A 47 -3.39 9.58 1.89
CA GLU A 47 -3.06 9.37 0.46
C GLU A 47 -2.05 8.21 0.27
N GLU A 48 -1.05 8.11 1.15
CA GLU A 48 -0.08 7.01 1.09
C GLU A 48 -0.71 5.66 1.47
N ILE A 49 -1.57 5.64 2.50
CA ILE A 49 -2.34 4.44 2.89
C ILE A 49 -3.20 3.98 1.72
N ASP A 50 -4.00 4.86 1.12
CA ASP A 50 -4.87 4.53 -0.03
C ASP A 50 -4.05 3.96 -1.21
N SER A 51 -2.89 4.54 -1.48
CA SER A 51 -1.97 4.08 -2.52
C SER A 51 -1.45 2.65 -2.25
N LEU A 52 -1.00 2.39 -1.02
CA LEU A 52 -0.47 1.08 -0.62
C LEU A 52 -1.55 0.00 -0.53
N GLU A 53 -2.76 0.34 -0.08
CA GLU A 53 -3.91 -0.56 -0.10
C GLU A 53 -4.29 -0.96 -1.53
N ASN A 54 -4.25 0.01 -2.45
CA ASN A 54 -4.47 -0.28 -3.87
C ASN A 54 -3.35 -1.14 -4.47
N GLU A 55 -2.07 -0.90 -4.11
CA GLU A 55 -0.95 -1.77 -4.51
C GLU A 55 -1.15 -3.19 -3.96
N LEU A 56 -1.61 -3.33 -2.72
CA LEU A 56 -1.88 -4.62 -2.08
C LEU A 56 -2.99 -5.39 -2.81
N GLU A 57 -4.13 -4.74 -3.07
CA GLU A 57 -5.24 -5.35 -3.81
C GLU A 57 -4.78 -5.81 -5.20
N GLU A 58 -3.97 -4.99 -5.87
CA GLU A 58 -3.38 -5.35 -7.14
C GLU A 58 -2.51 -6.61 -7.00
N VAL A 59 -1.53 -6.60 -6.11
CA VAL A 59 -0.63 -7.75 -5.90
C VAL A 59 -1.40 -9.03 -5.58
N GLU A 60 -2.42 -8.97 -4.73
CA GLU A 60 -3.28 -10.11 -4.41
C GLU A 60 -4.07 -10.62 -5.63
N ARG A 61 -4.67 -9.70 -6.41
CA ARG A 61 -5.42 -10.03 -7.63
C ARG A 61 -4.53 -10.68 -8.70
N TYR A 62 -3.26 -10.28 -8.81
CA TYR A 62 -2.30 -10.90 -9.72
C TYR A 62 -1.70 -12.21 -9.16
N HIS A 63 -1.50 -12.34 -7.85
CA HIS A 63 -1.02 -13.57 -7.21
C HIS A 63 -2.05 -14.72 -7.26
N GLY A 64 -3.35 -14.41 -7.17
CA GLY A 64 -4.43 -15.39 -7.26
C GLY A 64 -4.65 -15.99 -8.66
N ARG A 65 -4.07 -15.38 -9.71
CA ARG A 65 -4.14 -15.94 -11.07
C ARG A 65 -3.21 -17.15 -11.19
N LYS A 66 -3.81 -18.35 -11.07
CA LYS A 66 -3.18 -19.61 -11.46
C LYS A 66 -2.76 -19.48 -12.93
N ARG A 67 -1.46 -19.34 -13.20
CA ARG A 67 -0.93 -19.30 -14.56
C ARG A 67 -1.24 -20.64 -15.22
N ASN A 68 -2.14 -20.64 -16.21
CA ASN A 68 -2.45 -21.81 -17.05
C ASN A 68 -1.27 -22.12 -17.99
N PHE A 69 -0.08 -22.41 -17.46
CA PHE A 69 1.05 -22.87 -18.29
C PHE A 69 0.80 -24.25 -18.92
N VAL A 70 -0.14 -25.01 -18.36
CA VAL A 70 -0.41 -26.39 -18.78
C VAL A 70 -1.27 -26.46 -20.06
N ARG A 71 -1.95 -25.38 -20.46
CA ARG A 71 -2.87 -25.42 -21.63
C ARG A 71 -2.26 -24.98 -22.96
N THR A 72 -0.97 -24.69 -23.01
CA THR A 72 -0.25 -24.29 -24.24
C THR A 72 0.72 -25.36 -24.73
N ALA A 73 0.99 -26.41 -23.93
CA ALA A 73 1.87 -27.51 -24.35
C ALA A 73 1.18 -28.49 -25.32
N ASP A 74 -0.16 -28.54 -25.32
CA ASP A 74 -0.92 -29.55 -26.09
C ASP A 74 -1.36 -29.07 -27.49
N LEU A 75 -1.16 -27.80 -27.87
CA LEU A 75 -1.54 -27.26 -29.17
C LEU A 75 -0.47 -26.29 -29.72
N PRO A 76 0.54 -26.77 -30.47
CA PRO A 76 1.66 -25.96 -30.95
C PRO A 76 1.35 -25.16 -32.23
N PHE A 77 0.12 -24.69 -32.41
CA PHE A 77 -0.23 -23.83 -33.55
C PHE A 77 -1.48 -23.02 -33.27
N LEU A 78 -1.30 -21.72 -33.04
CA LEU A 78 -2.19 -20.63 -33.45
C LEU A 78 -1.53 -19.30 -33.06
N CYS A 79 -0.54 -18.90 -33.86
CA CYS A 79 -0.21 -17.49 -34.03
C CYS A 79 -0.80 -17.08 -35.39
N TRP A 80 -1.63 -16.04 -35.40
CA TRP A 80 -1.86 -15.19 -36.57
C TRP A 80 -1.10 -13.89 -36.33
#